data_AF-A0A848B682-F1
#
_entry.id   AF-A0A848B682-F1
#
_cell.length_a   1.000
_cell.length_b   1.000
_cell.length_c   1.000
_cell.angle_alpha   90.00
_cell.angle_beta   90.00
_cell.angle_gamma   90.00
#
_symmetry.space_group_name_H-M   'P 1'
#
loop_
_entity.id
_entity.type
_entity.pdbx_description
1 polymer ?
#
loop_
_entity_poly.entity_id
_entity_poly.type
_entity_poly.pdbx_seq_one_letter_code
_entity_poly.pdbx_strand_id
1 'polypeptide(L)' 'MIVEAELRGGVIYGDRANGEYVYMPASEVGAVPPVCVYETDAGREDVDMGEALRLIRVRSLKPTRHPRLGESSL' A
#
# COMPACT_ATOMS: atom_id res chain seq x y z
N MET A 1 -7.02 -9.81 8.84
CA MET A 1 -6.97 -10.33 7.45
C MET A 1 -5.51 -10.48 7.05
N ILE A 2 -5.15 -11.39 6.13
CA ILE A 2 -3.76 -11.61 5.70
C ILE A 2 -3.17 -10.31 5.10
N VAL A 3 -3.91 -9.62 4.23
CA VAL A 3 -3.48 -8.37 3.57
C VAL A 3 -3.12 -7.25 4.55
N GLU A 4 -3.87 -7.08 5.64
CA GLU A 4 -3.55 -6.06 6.64
C GLU A 4 -2.21 -6.35 7.32
N ALA A 5 -1.95 -7.61 7.68
CA ALA A 5 -0.69 -8.01 8.29
C ALA A 5 0.48 -7.86 7.29
N GLU A 6 0.25 -8.16 6.02
CA GLU A 6 1.22 -7.95 4.94
C GLU A 6 1.54 -6.47 4.74
N LEU A 7 0.54 -5.58 4.69
CA LEU A 7 0.74 -4.12 4.62
C LEU A 7 1.56 -3.61 5.82
N ARG A 8 1.21 -4.03 7.04
CA ARG A 8 1.97 -3.69 8.26
C ARG A 8 3.40 -4.23 8.23
N GLY A 9 3.61 -5.34 7.51
CA GLY A 9 4.91 -5.95 7.27
C GLY A 9 5.70 -5.33 6.11
N GLY A 10 5.18 -4.26 5.47
CA GLY A 10 5.87 -3.56 4.38
C GLY A 10 5.56 -4.08 2.98
N VAL A 11 4.66 -5.06 2.84
CA VAL A 11 4.29 -5.57 1.51
C VAL A 11 3.58 -4.48 0.73
N ILE A 12 4.06 -4.26 -0.50
CA ILE A 12 3.47 -3.30 -1.43
C ILE A 12 2.52 -4.04 -2.37
N TYR A 13 1.28 -3.59 -2.43
CA TYR A 13 0.32 -4.04 -3.44
C TYR A 13 0.28 -3.04 -4.57
N GLY A 14 0.14 -3.50 -5.80
CA GLY A 14 -0.04 -2.59 -6.91
C GLY A 14 -0.27 -3.27 -8.24
N ASP A 15 -0.48 -2.43 -9.23
CA ASP A 15 -0.50 -2.76 -10.64
C ASP A 15 0.53 -1.89 -11.37
N ARG A 16 1.61 -2.55 -11.81
CA ARG A 16 2.72 -1.88 -12.50
C ARG A 16 2.33 -1.36 -13.89
N ALA A 17 1.30 -1.92 -14.52
CA ALA A 17 0.84 -1.45 -15.82
C ALA A 17 0.07 -0.14 -15.71
N ASN A 18 -0.64 0.07 -14.60
CA ASN A 18 -1.45 1.26 -14.34
C ASN A 18 -0.77 2.28 -13.41
N GLY A 19 0.43 1.98 -12.89
CA GLY A 19 1.15 2.89 -11.98
C GLY A 19 0.46 3.06 -10.63
N GLU A 20 -0.38 2.10 -10.21
CA GLU A 20 -1.17 2.17 -8.99
C GLU A 20 -0.53 1.33 -7.88
N TYR A 21 -0.36 1.88 -6.68
CA TYR A 21 0.24 1.19 -5.54
C TYR A 21 -0.47 1.52 -4.23
N VAL A 22 -0.51 0.56 -3.31
CA VAL A 22 -0.96 0.69 -1.93
C VAL A 22 0.11 0.09 -1.01
N TYR A 23 0.57 0.87 -0.04
CA TYR A 23 1.59 0.45 0.92
C TYR A 23 1.49 1.22 2.25
N MET A 24 2.07 0.66 3.32
CA MET A 24 2.22 1.37 4.59
C MET A 24 3.62 1.99 4.67
N PRO A 25 3.76 3.31 4.87
CA PRO A 25 5.07 3.93 5.07
C PRO A 25 5.79 3.40 6.32
N ALA A 26 7.11 3.29 6.28
CA ALA A 26 7.92 2.89 7.44
C ALA A 26 7.69 3.78 8.69
N SER A 27 7.35 5.05 8.48
CA SER A 27 7.04 6.00 9.56
C SER A 27 5.80 5.63 10.38
N GLU A 28 4.92 4.77 9.85
CA GLU A 28 3.66 4.35 10.48
C GLU A 28 3.82 3.07 11.33
N VAL A 29 5.02 2.51 11.41
CA VAL A 29 5.31 1.34 12.25
C VAL A 29 5.08 1.69 13.72
N GLY A 30 4.04 1.09 14.31
CA GLY A 30 3.64 1.33 15.70
C GLY A 30 2.63 2.47 15.90
N ALA A 31 2.24 3.18 14.83
CA ALA A 31 1.20 4.21 14.89
C ALA A 31 -0.20 3.61 15.09
N VAL A 32 -1.06 4.34 15.81
CA VAL A 32 -2.45 3.94 16.10
C VAL A 32 -3.38 5.16 16.00
N PRO A 33 -4.27 5.22 14.98
CA PRO A 33 -4.37 4.31 13.84
C PRO A 33 -3.23 4.53 12.83
N PRO A 34 -2.74 3.47 12.15
CA PRO A 34 -1.75 3.64 11.10
C PRO A 34 -2.38 4.16 9.80
N VAL A 35 -1.60 4.93 9.05
CA VAL A 35 -1.98 5.43 7.72
C VAL A 35 -1.31 4.58 6.64
N CYS A 36 -2.03 4.34 5.54
CA CYS A 36 -1.50 3.76 4.31
C CYS A 36 -1.44 4.85 3.22
N VAL A 37 -0.63 4.63 2.19
CA VAL A 37 -0.55 5.50 1.03
C VAL A 37 -1.13 4.77 -0.17
N TYR A 38 -2.04 5.44 -0.88
CA TYR A 38 -2.42 5.10 -2.25
C TYR A 38 -1.67 6.01 -3.20
N GLU A 39 -0.85 5.42 -4.07
CA GLU A 39 -0.03 6.12 -5.06
C GLU A 39 -0.54 5.82 -6.46
N THR A 40 -0.64 6.87 -7.27
CA THR A 40 -0.92 6.82 -8.71
C THR A 40 0.01 7.79 -9.43
N ASP A 41 0.00 7.77 -10.77
CA ASP A 41 0.71 8.78 -11.56
C ASP A 41 0.26 10.22 -11.27
N ALA A 42 -0.97 10.41 -10.76
CA ALA A 42 -1.49 11.73 -10.40
C ALA A 42 -0.99 12.24 -9.05
N GLY A 43 -0.50 11.35 -8.18
CA GLY A 43 -0.04 11.73 -6.84
C GLY A 43 -0.19 10.64 -5.80
N ARG A 44 -0.07 11.05 -4.53
CA ARG A 44 -0.19 10.19 -3.35
C ARG A 44 -1.29 10.72 -2.46
N GLU A 45 -2.10 9.81 -1.95
CA GLU A 45 -3.18 10.09 -1.00
C GLU A 45 -3.00 9.23 0.24
N ASP A 46 -3.14 9.86 1.40
CA ASP A 46 -3.17 9.17 2.69
C ASP A 46 -4.55 8.55 2.88
N VAL A 47 -4.59 7.23 3.09
CA VAL A 47 -5.81 6.44 3.27
C VAL A 47 -5.71 5.63 4.54
N ASP A 48 -6.85 5.44 5.22
CA ASP A 48 -6.88 4.53 6.36
C ASP A 48 -6.75 3.06 5.91
N MET A 49 -6.51 2.18 6.88
CA MET A 49 -6.37 0.74 6.61
C MET A 49 -7.61 0.13 5.94
N GLY A 50 -8.82 0.57 6.30
CA GLY A 50 -10.05 0.05 5.70
C GLY A 50 -10.15 0.40 4.22
N GLU A 51 -9.83 1.64 3.88
CA GLU A 51 -9.80 2.12 2.50
C GLU A 51 -8.69 1.47 1.68
N ALA A 52 -7.50 1.28 2.25
CA ALA A 52 -6.41 0.51 1.62
C ALA A 52 -6.85 -0.91 1.24
N LEU A 53 -7.50 -1.64 2.17
CA LEU A 53 -8.03 -2.99 1.91
C LEU A 53 -9.15 -2.98 0.84
N ARG A 54 -9.97 -1.92 0.81
CA ARG A 54 -11.00 -1.75 -0.22
C ARG A 54 -10.37 -1.54 -1.60
N LEU A 55 -9.38 -0.67 -1.72
CA LEU A 55 -8.66 -0.38 -2.97
C LEU A 55 -7.96 -1.63 -3.50
N ILE A 56 -7.21 -2.35 -2.66
CA ILE A 56 -6.55 -3.60 -3.05
C ILE A 56 -7.54 -4.60 -3.64
N ARG A 57 -8.72 -4.74 -3.02
CA ARG A 57 -9.76 -5.66 -3.49
C ARG A 57 -10.42 -5.19 -4.79
N VAL A 58 -10.89 -3.94 -4.86
CA VAL A 58 -11.66 -3.43 -6.00
C VAL A 58 -10.78 -3.29 -7.25
N ARG A 59 -9.53 -2.87 -7.08
CA ARG A 59 -8.54 -2.75 -8.17
C ARG A 59 -7.81 -4.06 -8.46
N SER A 60 -8.08 -5.12 -7.69
CA SER A 60 -7.41 -6.42 -7.81
C SER A 60 -5.88 -6.35 -7.71
N LEU A 61 -5.35 -5.42 -6.90
CA LEU A 61 -3.92 -5.19 -6.74
C LEU A 61 -3.24 -6.45 -6.19
N LYS A 62 -2.00 -6.69 -6.63
CA LYS A 62 -1.21 -7.86 -6.24
C LYS A 62 0.07 -7.41 -5.54
N PRO A 63 0.65 -8.24 -4.65
CA PRO A 63 2.00 -8.00 -4.16
C PRO A 63 2.95 -7.75 -5.33
N THR A 64 3.70 -6.67 -5.26
CA THR A 64 4.51 -6.21 -6.39
C THR A 64 5.75 -5.47 -5.94
N ARG A 65 6.68 -5.27 -6.88
CA ARG A 65 7.88 -4.46 -6.67
C ARG A 65 7.62 -3.04 -7.16
N HIS A 66 7.68 -2.09 -6.23
CA HIS A 66 7.51 -0.67 -6.51
C HIS A 66 8.77 -0.12 -7.21
N PRO A 67 8.63 0.75 -8.23
CA PRO A 67 9.78 1.28 -8.99
C PRO A 67 10.76 2.09 -8.13
N ARG A 68 10.25 2.83 -7.14
CA ARG A 68 11.05 3.62 -6.18
C ARG A 68 11.43 2.89 -4.89
N LEU A 69 10.46 2.30 -4.19
CA LEU A 69 10.67 1.64 -2.89
C LEU A 69 11.28 0.23 -3.01
N GLY A 70 11.17 -0.42 -4.16
CA GLY A 70 11.63 -1.79 -4.33
C GLY A 70 10.62 -2.82 -3.81
N GLU A 71 11.09 -3.81 -3.07
CA GLU A 71 10.29 -4.98 -2.64
C GLU A 71 9.48 -4.75 -1.35
N SER A 72 9.82 -3.70 -0.60
CA SER A 72 9.26 -3.36 0.71
C SER A 72 9.10 -1.85 0.84
N SER A 73 8.09 -1.40 1.58
CA SER A 73 7.93 0.01 1.99
C SER A 73 8.60 0.34 3.33
N LEU A 74 9.15 -0.66 4.00
CA LEU A 74 10.03 -0.58 5.18
C LEU A 74 11.50 -0.53 4.75
#